data_AF-A0A8B3LKW4-F1
#
_entry.id   AF-A0A8B3LKW4-F1
#
_cell.length_a   1.000
_cell.length_b   1.000
_cell.length_c   1.000
_cell.angle_alpha   90.00
_cell.angle_beta   90.00
_cell.angle_gamma   90.00
#
_symmetry.space_group_name_H-M   'P 1'
#
loop_
_entity.id
_entity.type
_entity.pdbx_description
1 polymer ?
#
loop_
_entity_poly.entity_id
_entity_poly.type
_entity_poly.pdbx_seq_one_letter_code
_entity_poly.pdbx_strand_id
1 'polypeptide(L)'
;YYKGELAGEAYTQIGQADYAAEIAQIRDSGADSVFFFLPGGMGISFMKQYAQSGVNIPVMGPGFSFDQDILPAVGDAALGVKNSASWSRDLDNEANKQFVEAFKAEYNRLPSIYAAQSWDTANLILSALSKASVKDKDAFRAALKAADFKSVRGEFTFNTNNHPVQNIYVREVVKEGDVLTNKIIATAFEHHKDAYADQCKM
;
A
#
# COMPACT_ATOMS: atom_id res chain seq x y z
N TYR A 1 5.18 17.89 -0.66
CA TYR A 1 6.16 17.14 -1.47
C TYR A 1 7.51 17.18 -0.80
N TYR A 2 8.33 16.13 -1.00
CA TYR A 2 9.69 16.06 -0.47
C TYR A 2 10.50 17.27 -0.94
N LYS A 3 11.23 17.91 -0.02
CA LYS A 3 12.04 19.10 -0.29
C LYS A 3 13.52 18.88 0.03
N GLY A 4 13.91 17.65 0.36
CA GLY A 4 15.30 17.30 0.63
C GLY A 4 16.10 17.13 -0.65
N GLU A 5 17.40 16.95 -0.49
CA GLU A 5 18.32 16.64 -1.59
C GLU A 5 18.28 15.15 -1.90
N LEU A 6 18.24 14.81 -3.19
CA LEU A 6 18.35 13.43 -3.64
C LEU A 6 19.84 13.09 -3.81
N ALA A 7 20.35 12.20 -2.97
CA ALA A 7 21.71 11.67 -3.10
C ALA A 7 21.91 10.84 -4.38
N GLY A 8 20.84 10.28 -4.93
CA GLY A 8 20.83 9.55 -6.19
C GLY A 8 19.46 8.92 -6.49
N GLU A 9 19.30 8.46 -7.73
CA GLU A 9 18.12 7.71 -8.19
C GLU A 9 18.58 6.53 -9.04
N ALA A 10 17.94 5.37 -8.86
CA ALA A 10 18.19 4.18 -9.65
C ALA A 10 16.86 3.56 -10.09
N TYR A 11 16.77 3.18 -11.38
CA TYR A 11 15.60 2.53 -11.95
C TYR A 11 15.96 1.10 -12.36
N THR A 12 15.43 0.14 -11.61
CA THR A 12 15.68 -1.29 -11.83
C THR A 12 14.76 -1.85 -12.92
N GLN A 13 15.15 -2.98 -13.49
CA GLN A 13 14.33 -3.67 -14.50
C GLN A 13 13.18 -4.45 -13.85
N ILE A 14 12.04 -4.51 -14.53
CA ILE A 14 10.94 -5.39 -14.13
C ILE A 14 11.43 -6.84 -14.20
N GLY A 15 11.28 -7.57 -13.10
CA GLY A 15 11.75 -8.96 -12.99
C GLY A 15 13.23 -9.10 -12.59
N GLN A 16 13.92 -8.00 -12.28
CA GLN A 16 15.29 -8.05 -11.77
C GLN A 16 15.37 -8.85 -10.46
N ALA A 17 16.36 -9.74 -10.38
CA ALA A 17 16.57 -10.61 -9.23
C ALA A 17 17.87 -10.31 -8.47
N ASP A 18 18.85 -9.68 -9.12
CA ASP A 18 20.14 -9.27 -8.54
C ASP A 18 20.16 -7.74 -8.40
N TYR A 19 20.51 -7.24 -7.21
CA TYR A 19 20.53 -5.84 -6.84
C TYR A 19 21.90 -5.39 -6.32
N ALA A 20 22.97 -6.17 -6.54
CA ALA A 20 24.30 -5.87 -6.01
C ALA A 20 24.84 -4.51 -6.47
N ALA A 21 24.54 -4.11 -7.71
CA ALA A 21 24.98 -2.84 -8.27
C ALA A 21 24.28 -1.65 -7.59
N GLU A 22 22.96 -1.72 -7.43
CA GLU A 22 22.17 -0.68 -6.76
C GLU A 22 22.54 -0.58 -5.28
N ILE A 23 22.78 -1.71 -4.62
CA ILE A 23 23.22 -1.74 -3.22
C ILE A 23 24.61 -1.10 -3.06
N ALA A 24 25.54 -1.32 -4.01
CA ALA A 24 26.83 -0.66 -4.01
C ALA A 24 26.68 0.86 -4.19
N GLN A 25 25.80 1.31 -5.11
CA GLN A 25 25.50 2.74 -5.27
C GLN A 25 24.90 3.34 -3.99
N ILE A 26 23.99 2.64 -3.32
CA ILE A 26 23.41 3.08 -2.04
C ILE A 26 24.51 3.24 -0.99
N ARG A 27 25.43 2.29 -0.87
CA ARG A 27 26.55 2.34 0.09
C ARG A 27 27.38 3.61 -0.09
N ASP A 28 27.67 3.98 -1.33
CA ASP A 28 28.56 5.08 -1.68
C ASP A 28 27.83 6.44 -1.78
N SER A 29 26.49 6.44 -1.71
CA SER A 29 25.66 7.64 -1.94
C SER A 29 25.73 8.69 -0.84
N GLY A 30 26.08 8.31 0.40
CA GLY A 30 25.95 9.18 1.56
C GLY A 30 24.50 9.49 1.97
N ALA A 31 23.51 8.73 1.47
CA ALA A 31 22.11 8.93 1.80
C ALA A 31 21.78 8.59 3.26
N ASP A 32 20.90 9.38 3.87
CA ASP A 32 20.35 9.08 5.21
C ASP A 32 19.27 7.99 5.20
N SER A 33 18.64 7.75 4.05
CA SER A 33 17.59 6.74 3.88
C SER A 33 17.43 6.34 2.42
N VAL A 34 16.86 5.16 2.18
CA VAL A 34 16.52 4.67 0.85
C VAL A 34 15.00 4.64 0.71
N PHE A 35 14.46 5.39 -0.26
CA PHE A 35 13.10 5.15 -0.73
C PHE A 35 13.11 4.03 -1.76
N PHE A 36 12.35 2.98 -1.49
CA PHE A 36 12.36 1.74 -2.23
C PHE A 36 10.94 1.36 -2.66
N PHE A 37 10.76 1.11 -3.97
CA PHE A 37 9.52 0.60 -4.54
C PHE A 37 9.81 -0.60 -5.44
N LEU A 38 9.84 -1.78 -4.84
CA LEU A 38 9.87 -3.06 -5.54
C LEU A 38 8.79 -3.99 -4.96
N PRO A 39 7.71 -4.30 -5.70
CA PRO A 39 6.67 -5.20 -5.23
C PRO A 39 7.05 -6.68 -5.43
N GLY A 40 6.39 -7.57 -4.70
CA GLY A 40 6.46 -9.02 -4.94
C GLY A 40 7.87 -9.60 -4.79
N GLY A 41 8.23 -10.52 -5.69
CA GLY A 41 9.53 -11.20 -5.71
C GLY A 41 10.72 -10.26 -5.82
N MET A 42 10.59 -9.14 -6.54
CA MET A 42 11.64 -8.12 -6.64
C MET A 42 11.97 -7.53 -5.26
N GLY A 43 10.93 -7.20 -4.49
CA GLY A 43 11.13 -6.66 -3.15
C GLY A 43 11.72 -7.66 -2.18
N ILE A 44 11.32 -8.93 -2.27
CA ILE A 44 11.90 -10.03 -1.49
C ILE A 44 13.40 -10.18 -1.78
N SER A 45 13.78 -10.22 -3.06
CA SER A 45 15.18 -10.36 -3.46
C SER A 45 16.04 -9.19 -3.00
N PHE A 46 15.57 -7.95 -3.20
CA PHE A 46 16.29 -6.76 -2.76
C PHE A 46 16.49 -6.75 -1.24
N MET A 47 15.42 -6.92 -0.44
CA MET A 47 15.53 -6.83 1.02
C MET A 47 16.45 -7.90 1.61
N LYS A 48 16.47 -9.11 1.04
CA LYS A 48 17.40 -10.17 1.46
C LYS A 48 18.85 -9.81 1.14
N GLN A 49 19.12 -9.32 -0.07
CA GLN A 49 20.46 -8.90 -0.47
C GLN A 49 20.91 -7.68 0.34
N TYR A 50 20.02 -6.73 0.59
CA TYR A 50 20.26 -5.54 1.38
C TYR A 50 20.69 -5.91 2.80
N ALA A 51 19.93 -6.79 3.47
CA ALA A 51 20.27 -7.27 4.80
C ALA A 51 21.61 -8.03 4.86
N GLN A 52 22.02 -8.67 3.77
CA GLN A 52 23.31 -9.39 3.67
C GLN A 52 24.49 -8.48 3.26
N SER A 53 24.21 -7.27 2.79
CA SER A 53 25.22 -6.39 2.17
C SER A 53 26.11 -5.63 3.16
N GLY A 54 25.74 -5.62 4.45
CA GLY A 54 26.36 -4.79 5.48
C GLY A 54 25.98 -3.30 5.42
N VAL A 55 25.12 -2.89 4.49
CA VAL A 55 24.59 -1.53 4.42
C VAL A 55 23.48 -1.35 5.46
N ASN A 56 23.63 -0.35 6.33
CA ASN A 56 22.70 -0.08 7.45
C ASN A 56 21.82 1.16 7.24
N ILE A 57 21.82 1.74 6.03
CA ILE A 57 20.97 2.90 5.70
C ILE A 57 19.50 2.44 5.79
N PRO A 58 18.62 3.14 6.53
CA PRO A 58 17.24 2.71 6.70
C PRO A 58 16.47 2.74 5.38
N VAL A 59 15.73 1.66 5.12
CA VAL A 59 14.83 1.55 3.97
C VAL A 59 13.43 2.02 4.39
N MET A 60 12.77 2.76 3.50
CA MET A 60 11.35 3.11 3.59
C MET A 60 10.70 3.03 2.21
N GLY A 61 9.38 3.00 2.14
CA GLY A 61 8.69 2.91 0.85
C GLY A 61 7.17 2.98 0.94
N PRO A 62 6.46 2.71 -0.16
CA PRO A 62 5.04 2.49 -0.11
C PRO A 62 4.74 1.10 0.46
N GLY A 63 3.53 0.94 1.00
CA GLY A 63 3.07 -0.31 1.61
C GLY A 63 3.05 -1.50 0.67
N PHE A 64 3.04 -1.28 -0.65
CA PHE A 64 3.12 -2.31 -1.68
C PHE A 64 4.41 -3.14 -1.61
N SER A 65 5.51 -2.52 -1.15
CA SER A 65 6.82 -3.15 -0.97
C SER A 65 7.00 -3.81 0.39
N PHE A 66 6.01 -3.65 1.29
CA PHE A 66 5.96 -4.25 2.61
C PHE A 66 4.56 -4.81 2.87
N ASP A 67 3.96 -5.39 1.82
CA ASP A 67 2.60 -5.93 1.86
C ASP A 67 2.58 -7.25 2.64
N GLN A 68 1.44 -7.55 3.26
CA GLN A 68 1.26 -8.74 4.08
C GLN A 68 1.54 -10.04 3.31
N ASP A 69 1.32 -10.06 1.99
CA ASP A 69 1.56 -11.22 1.13
C ASP A 69 3.05 -11.55 0.97
N ILE A 70 3.97 -10.59 1.17
CA ILE A 70 5.42 -10.79 1.00
C ILE A 70 6.21 -10.78 2.30
N LEU A 71 5.69 -10.17 3.37
CA LEU A 71 6.38 -10.07 4.67
C LEU A 71 6.90 -11.43 5.19
N PRO A 72 6.15 -12.55 5.11
CA PRO A 72 6.67 -13.85 5.54
C PRO A 72 7.93 -14.29 4.77
N ALA A 73 8.03 -13.94 3.49
CA ALA A 73 9.15 -14.31 2.64
C ALA A 73 10.36 -13.37 2.81
N VAL A 74 10.11 -12.09 3.12
CA VAL A 74 11.17 -11.12 3.44
C VAL A 74 11.79 -11.44 4.82
N GLY A 75 10.96 -11.80 5.79
CA GLY A 75 11.40 -12.12 7.15
C GLY A 75 11.89 -10.89 7.92
N ASP A 76 12.76 -11.12 8.90
CA ASP A 76 13.23 -10.10 9.85
C ASP A 76 13.98 -8.93 9.17
N ALA A 77 14.41 -9.09 7.90
CA ALA A 77 14.96 -8.00 7.10
C ALA A 77 14.00 -6.81 6.93
N ALA A 78 12.69 -7.03 7.06
CA ALA A 78 11.69 -5.97 7.01
C ALA A 78 11.37 -5.35 8.38
N LEU A 79 11.81 -5.95 9.50
CA LEU A 79 11.39 -5.52 10.83
C LEU A 79 11.81 -4.07 11.11
N GLY A 80 10.88 -3.25 11.61
CA GLY A 80 11.09 -1.83 11.89
C GLY A 80 11.05 -0.92 10.66
N VAL A 81 10.90 -1.47 9.45
CA VAL A 81 10.77 -0.65 8.24
C VAL A 81 9.48 0.17 8.29
N LYS A 82 9.62 1.48 8.09
CA LYS A 82 8.50 2.40 7.97
C LYS A 82 8.05 2.51 6.53
N ASN A 83 6.74 2.44 6.30
CA ASN A 83 6.16 2.55 4.97
C ASN A 83 4.83 3.31 5.01
N SER A 84 4.34 3.73 3.84
CA SER A 84 3.09 4.48 3.72
C SER A 84 2.03 3.71 2.95
N ALA A 85 0.80 3.64 3.47
CA ALA A 85 -0.31 2.97 2.79
C ALA A 85 -1.64 3.65 3.09
N SER A 86 -2.62 3.46 2.20
CA SER A 86 -3.99 3.92 2.41
C SER A 86 -4.83 2.99 3.30
N TRP A 87 -4.28 1.85 3.74
CA TRP A 87 -4.98 0.87 4.55
C TRP A 87 -4.02 0.11 5.47
N SER A 88 -4.54 -0.30 6.62
CA SER A 88 -3.92 -1.29 7.51
C SER A 88 -5.00 -2.05 8.26
N ARG A 89 -4.72 -3.28 8.67
CA ARG A 89 -5.72 -4.15 9.33
C ARG A 89 -6.17 -3.63 10.69
N ASP A 90 -5.36 -2.78 11.33
CA ASP A 90 -5.59 -2.19 12.64
C ASP A 90 -6.38 -0.88 12.59
N LEU A 91 -6.94 -0.51 11.44
CA LEU A 91 -7.89 0.60 11.36
C LEU A 91 -9.15 0.31 12.20
N ASP A 92 -9.50 1.25 13.07
CA ASP A 92 -10.63 1.14 13.99
C ASP A 92 -11.94 1.63 13.34
N ASN A 93 -12.46 0.84 12.40
CA ASN A 93 -13.80 1.05 11.85
C ASN A 93 -14.51 -0.30 11.65
N GLU A 94 -15.84 -0.27 11.68
CA GLU A 94 -16.66 -1.48 11.65
C GLU A 94 -16.46 -2.30 10.37
N ALA A 95 -16.43 -1.64 9.21
CA ALA A 95 -16.23 -2.32 7.92
C ALA A 95 -14.88 -3.06 7.86
N ASN A 96 -13.82 -2.45 8.40
CA ASN A 96 -12.51 -3.07 8.48
C ASN A 96 -12.47 -4.26 9.44
N LYS A 97 -13.08 -4.15 10.62
CA LYS A 97 -13.15 -5.25 11.59
C LYS A 97 -13.84 -6.46 10.97
N GLN A 98 -14.99 -6.25 10.33
CA GLN A 98 -15.74 -7.30 9.62
C GLN A 98 -14.93 -7.93 8.50
N PHE A 99 -14.27 -7.11 7.67
CA PHE A 99 -13.40 -7.60 6.59
C PHE A 99 -12.25 -8.46 7.13
N VAL A 100 -11.52 -7.96 8.12
CA VAL A 100 -10.36 -8.67 8.68
C VAL A 100 -10.78 -10.00 9.33
N GLU A 101 -11.89 -10.01 10.06
CA GLU A 101 -12.44 -11.23 10.66
C GLU A 101 -12.87 -12.25 9.58
N ALA A 102 -13.70 -11.82 8.63
CA ALA A 102 -14.18 -12.69 7.54
C ALA A 102 -13.04 -13.25 6.70
N PHE A 103 -12.06 -12.42 6.35
CA PHE A 103 -10.90 -12.83 5.55
C PHE A 103 -10.05 -13.87 6.29
N LYS A 104 -9.81 -13.67 7.60
CA LYS A 104 -9.07 -14.64 8.41
C LYS A 104 -9.82 -15.96 8.54
N ALA A 105 -11.14 -15.92 8.72
CA ALA A 105 -11.96 -17.12 8.83
C ALA A 105 -11.92 -17.96 7.54
N GLU A 106 -11.98 -17.31 6.38
CA GLU A 106 -11.99 -17.98 5.07
C GLU A 106 -10.60 -18.48 4.65
N TYR A 107 -9.58 -17.64 4.77
CA TYR A 107 -8.26 -17.90 4.17
C TYR A 107 -7.18 -18.32 5.16
N ASN A 108 -7.47 -18.34 6.46
CA ASN A 108 -6.54 -18.68 7.52
C ASN A 108 -5.21 -17.88 7.46
N ARG A 109 -5.28 -16.61 7.03
CA ARG A 109 -4.14 -15.69 6.94
C ARG A 109 -4.59 -14.25 7.13
N LEU A 110 -3.64 -13.35 7.39
CA LEU A 110 -3.93 -11.92 7.44
C LEU A 110 -4.19 -11.35 6.02
N PRO A 111 -5.13 -10.40 5.86
CA PRO A 111 -5.38 -9.73 4.59
C PRO A 111 -4.25 -8.78 4.20
N SER A 112 -4.01 -8.67 2.90
CA SER A 112 -3.14 -7.69 2.27
C SER A 112 -3.86 -6.39 1.90
N ILE A 113 -3.10 -5.36 1.52
CA ILE A 113 -3.66 -4.12 0.95
C ILE A 113 -4.47 -4.45 -0.32
N TYR A 114 -4.01 -5.42 -1.11
CA TYR A 114 -4.70 -5.87 -2.32
C TYR A 114 -6.04 -6.55 -2.02
N ALA A 115 -6.11 -7.35 -0.95
CA ALA A 115 -7.36 -7.94 -0.47
C ALA A 115 -8.36 -6.85 -0.02
N ALA A 116 -7.88 -5.86 0.72
CA ALA A 116 -8.70 -4.71 1.15
C ALA A 116 -9.25 -3.90 -0.05
N GLN A 117 -8.41 -3.64 -1.05
CA GLN A 117 -8.82 -2.96 -2.29
C GLN A 117 -9.86 -3.78 -3.07
N SER A 118 -9.66 -5.09 -3.15
CA SER A 118 -10.59 -6.00 -3.83
C SER A 118 -11.95 -6.07 -3.12
N TRP A 119 -11.94 -6.11 -1.78
CA TRP A 119 -13.14 -6.06 -0.95
C TRP A 119 -13.94 -4.77 -1.18
N ASP A 120 -13.27 -3.62 -1.12
CA ASP A 120 -13.90 -2.33 -1.42
C ASP A 120 -14.45 -2.27 -2.85
N THR A 121 -13.72 -2.81 -3.83
CA THR A 121 -14.15 -2.83 -5.23
C THR A 121 -15.43 -3.66 -5.41
N ALA A 122 -15.51 -4.83 -4.78
CA ALA A 122 -16.70 -5.65 -4.80
C ALA A 122 -17.90 -4.93 -4.17
N ASN A 123 -17.72 -4.31 -2.99
CA ASN A 123 -18.77 -3.55 -2.31
C ASN A 123 -19.23 -2.32 -3.11
N LEU A 124 -18.30 -1.63 -3.77
CA LEU A 124 -18.61 -0.54 -4.69
C LEU A 124 -19.52 -1.04 -5.83
N ILE A 125 -19.15 -2.14 -6.49
CA ILE A 125 -19.94 -2.72 -7.58
C ILE A 125 -21.33 -3.13 -7.08
N LEU A 126 -21.42 -3.79 -5.92
CA LEU A 126 -22.70 -4.18 -5.31
C LEU A 126 -23.57 -2.96 -4.98
N SER A 127 -22.98 -1.88 -4.47
CA SER A 127 -23.70 -0.64 -4.19
C SER A 127 -24.25 0.04 -5.45
N ALA A 128 -23.56 -0.09 -6.58
CA ALA A 128 -24.04 0.44 -7.85
C ALA A 128 -25.15 -0.44 -8.46
N LEU A 129 -25.01 -1.77 -8.35
CA LEU A 129 -25.98 -2.75 -8.83
C LEU A 129 -27.34 -2.62 -8.13
N SER A 130 -27.36 -2.17 -6.87
CA SER A 130 -28.61 -1.93 -6.14
C SER A 130 -29.36 -0.68 -6.61
N LYS A 131 -28.69 0.22 -7.37
CA LYS A 131 -29.24 1.51 -7.81
C LYS A 131 -29.54 1.58 -9.31
N ALA A 132 -28.78 0.84 -10.13
CA ALA A 132 -28.90 0.90 -11.58
C ALA A 132 -28.56 -0.43 -12.25
N SER A 133 -29.25 -0.71 -13.37
CA SER A 133 -28.91 -1.85 -14.22
C SER A 133 -27.60 -1.60 -14.97
N VAL A 134 -26.75 -2.62 -15.08
CA VAL A 134 -25.54 -2.57 -15.93
C VAL A 134 -25.83 -2.33 -17.42
N LYS A 135 -27.08 -2.53 -17.86
CA LYS A 135 -27.52 -2.23 -19.23
C LYS A 135 -27.68 -0.72 -19.45
N ASP A 136 -27.99 0.04 -18.40
CA ASP A 136 -27.99 1.50 -18.42
C ASP A 136 -26.60 1.99 -17.97
N LYS A 137 -25.70 2.13 -18.93
CA LYS A 137 -24.29 2.46 -18.67
C LYS A 137 -24.11 3.80 -17.96
N ASP A 138 -24.96 4.78 -18.25
CA ASP A 138 -24.84 6.12 -17.69
C ASP A 138 -25.35 6.15 -16.25
N ALA A 139 -26.51 5.54 -15.99
CA ALA A 139 -27.01 5.38 -14.62
C ALA A 139 -26.06 4.53 -13.76
N PHE A 140 -25.53 3.43 -14.31
CA PHE A 140 -24.59 2.57 -13.59
C PHE A 140 -23.26 3.28 -13.28
N ARG A 141 -22.71 4.06 -14.23
CA ARG A 141 -21.52 4.88 -14.00
C ARG A 141 -21.77 5.94 -12.93
N ALA A 142 -22.93 6.61 -12.95
CA ALA A 142 -23.29 7.58 -11.93
C ALA A 142 -23.40 6.92 -10.53
N ALA A 143 -24.00 5.73 -10.46
CA ALA A 143 -24.09 4.97 -9.22
C ALA A 143 -22.72 4.54 -8.67
N LEU A 144 -21.79 4.12 -9.53
CA LEU A 144 -20.40 3.86 -9.14
C LEU A 144 -19.72 5.12 -8.61
N LYS A 145 -19.84 6.26 -9.30
CA LYS A 145 -19.23 7.53 -8.87
C LYS A 145 -19.77 8.02 -7.52
N ALA A 146 -21.01 7.66 -7.17
CA ALA A 146 -21.59 7.98 -5.87
C ALA A 146 -20.91 7.26 -4.69
N ALA A 147 -20.20 6.15 -4.95
CA ALA A 147 -19.41 5.41 -3.96
C ALA A 147 -20.13 5.11 -2.64
N ASP A 148 -21.41 4.72 -2.72
CA ASP A 148 -22.27 4.52 -1.55
C ASP A 148 -22.07 3.14 -0.91
N PHE A 149 -20.90 2.94 -0.33
CA PHE A 149 -20.53 1.74 0.42
C PHE A 149 -19.67 2.11 1.62
N LYS A 150 -19.58 1.20 2.59
CA LYS A 150 -18.71 1.37 3.75
C LYS A 150 -17.33 0.79 3.42
N SER A 151 -16.37 1.65 3.12
CA SER A 151 -15.00 1.23 2.82
C SER A 151 -14.28 0.73 4.07
N VAL A 152 -13.44 -0.30 3.90
CA VAL A 152 -12.53 -0.78 4.96
C VAL A 152 -11.46 0.24 5.32
N ARG A 153 -11.27 1.27 4.49
CA ARG A 153 -10.36 2.40 4.75
C ARG A 153 -11.00 3.50 5.61
N GLY A 154 -12.28 3.39 5.93
CA GLY A 154 -13.05 4.44 6.59
C GLY A 154 -13.71 5.35 5.57
N GLU A 155 -13.54 6.67 5.72
CA GLU A 155 -14.11 7.62 4.77
C GLU A 155 -13.51 7.46 3.37
N PHE A 156 -14.38 7.33 2.37
CA PHE A 156 -14.00 7.12 0.99
C PHE A 156 -14.93 7.92 0.08
N THR A 157 -14.35 8.73 -0.79
CA THR A 157 -15.06 9.37 -1.90
C THR A 157 -14.16 9.38 -3.14
N PHE A 158 -14.76 9.54 -4.31
CA PHE A 158 -13.98 9.79 -5.52
C PHE A 158 -13.71 11.28 -5.68
N ASN A 159 -12.48 11.60 -6.04
CA ASN A 159 -12.03 12.91 -6.49
C ASN A 159 -12.59 13.21 -7.90
N THR A 160 -12.35 14.42 -8.40
CA THR A 160 -12.85 14.88 -9.71
C THR A 160 -12.43 14.00 -10.89
N ASN A 161 -11.31 13.30 -10.77
CA ASN A 161 -10.74 12.38 -11.77
C ASN A 161 -11.03 10.88 -11.50
N ASN A 162 -11.98 10.58 -10.60
CA ASN A 162 -12.28 9.24 -10.11
C ASN A 162 -11.15 8.54 -9.32
N HIS A 163 -10.08 9.23 -8.91
CA HIS A 163 -9.17 8.68 -7.89
C HIS A 163 -9.78 8.77 -6.50
N PRO A 164 -9.46 7.87 -5.56
CA PRO A 164 -9.92 8.00 -4.18
C PRO A 164 -9.38 9.26 -3.48
N VAL A 165 -10.26 9.96 -2.76
CA VAL A 165 -9.87 10.84 -1.66
C VAL A 165 -9.85 10.00 -0.39
N GLN A 166 -8.67 9.88 0.24
CA GLN A 166 -8.46 8.93 1.33
C GLN A 166 -7.31 9.36 2.25
N ASN A 167 -7.28 8.81 3.46
CA ASN A 167 -6.14 8.97 4.34
C ASN A 167 -4.94 8.16 3.86
N ILE A 168 -3.73 8.62 4.18
CA ILE A 168 -2.49 7.88 4.02
C ILE A 168 -1.85 7.76 5.40
N TYR A 169 -1.55 6.54 5.82
CA TYR A 169 -0.99 6.23 7.12
C TYR A 169 0.50 5.89 6.99
N VAL A 170 1.29 6.30 7.99
CA VAL A 170 2.61 5.73 8.23
C VAL A 170 2.42 4.47 9.06
N ARG A 171 3.01 3.37 8.58
CA ARG A 171 3.00 2.08 9.24
C ARG A 171 4.42 1.62 9.48
N GLU A 172 4.58 0.79 10.50
CA GLU A 172 5.83 0.11 10.80
C GLU A 172 5.62 -1.39 10.70
N VAL A 173 6.58 -2.09 10.09
CA VAL A 173 6.61 -3.55 10.11
C VAL A 173 6.99 -3.99 11.53
N VAL A 174 6.08 -4.70 12.18
CA VAL A 174 6.22 -5.21 13.55
C VAL A 174 6.05 -6.72 13.56
N LYS A 175 6.43 -7.34 14.67
CA LYS A 175 6.22 -8.77 14.91
C LYS A 175 5.19 -8.97 16.03
N GLU A 176 4.11 -9.69 15.73
CA GLU A 176 3.08 -10.11 16.69
C GLU A 176 3.15 -11.63 16.87
N GLY A 177 3.75 -12.08 17.98
CA GLY A 177 4.14 -13.47 18.13
C GLY A 177 5.20 -13.84 17.08
N ASP A 178 4.88 -14.78 16.20
CA ASP A 178 5.73 -15.18 15.07
C ASP A 178 5.34 -14.53 13.74
N VAL A 179 4.30 -13.70 13.71
CA VAL A 179 3.77 -13.10 12.48
C VAL A 179 4.32 -11.70 12.28
N LEU A 180 5.02 -11.48 11.16
CA LEU A 180 5.35 -10.14 10.68
C LEU A 180 4.13 -9.49 10.02
N THR A 181 3.83 -8.27 10.43
CA THR A 181 2.67 -7.50 9.95
C THR A 181 2.96 -6.00 10.01
N ASN A 182 2.02 -5.16 9.57
CA ASN A 182 2.13 -3.72 9.66
C ASN A 182 1.21 -3.17 10.76
N LYS A 183 1.71 -2.18 11.51
CA LYS A 183 0.93 -1.42 12.50
C LYS A 183 0.98 0.06 12.17
N ILE A 184 -0.14 0.76 12.26
CA ILE A 184 -0.19 2.21 12.09
C ILE A 184 0.57 2.86 13.25
N ILE A 185 1.45 3.80 12.91
CA ILE A 185 2.20 4.61 13.88
C ILE A 185 1.91 6.10 13.76
N ALA A 186 1.39 6.55 12.61
CA ALA A 186 0.93 7.93 12.40
C ALA A 186 -0.01 8.03 11.20
N THR A 187 -0.77 9.13 11.12
CA THR A 187 -1.46 9.55 9.90
C THR A 187 -0.57 10.55 9.16
N ALA A 188 -0.18 10.24 7.93
CA ALA A 188 0.65 11.12 7.10
C ALA A 188 -0.20 12.20 6.42
N PHE A 189 -1.34 11.80 5.85
CA PHE A 189 -2.29 12.70 5.21
C PHE A 189 -3.72 12.31 5.56
N GLU A 190 -4.56 13.31 5.76
CA GLU A 190 -6.01 13.15 5.90
C GLU A 190 -6.69 13.65 4.62
N HIS A 191 -7.73 12.93 4.17
CA HIS A 191 -8.52 13.26 2.97
C HIS A 191 -7.66 13.66 1.76
N HIS A 192 -6.58 12.91 1.51
CA HIS A 192 -5.62 13.25 0.49
C HIS A 192 -6.21 13.06 -0.90
N LYS A 193 -6.12 14.12 -1.71
CA LYS A 193 -6.40 14.11 -3.15
C LYS A 193 -5.13 13.78 -3.90
N ASP A 194 -5.24 13.04 -4.99
CA ASP A 194 -4.10 12.76 -5.85
C ASP A 194 -3.49 14.06 -6.43
N ALA A 195 -2.17 14.05 -6.59
CA ALA A 195 -1.37 15.24 -6.95
C ALA A 195 -1.70 15.83 -8.33
N TYR A 196 -2.36 15.08 -9.20
CA TYR A 196 -2.55 15.39 -10.60
C TYR A 196 -4.03 15.56 -10.99
N ALA A 197 -4.92 15.66 -10.00
CA ALA A 197 -6.36 15.79 -10.23
C ALA A 197 -6.69 16.97 -11.17
N ASP A 198 -6.05 18.12 -10.96
CA ASP A 198 -6.26 19.33 -11.76
C ASP A 198 -5.75 19.22 -13.19
N GLN A 199 -4.90 18.22 -13.49
CA GLN A 199 -4.37 17.95 -14.83
C GLN A 199 -5.27 16.98 -15.62
N CYS A 200 -6.19 16.29 -14.95
CA CYS A 200 -7.09 15.34 -15.58
C CYS A 200 -8.32 16.07 -16.16
N LYS A 201 -8.39 16.16 -17.48
CA LYS A 201 -9.57 16.65 -18.19
C LYS A 201 -10.53 15.48 -18.40
N MET A 202 -11.62 15.43 -17.65
CA MET A 202 -12.68 14.41 -17.79
C MET A 202 -13.99 14.99 -18.29
#